data_AF-A0A940IXJ2-F1
#
_entry.id   AF-A0A940IXJ2-F1
#
_cell.length_a   1.000
_cell.length_b   1.000
_cell.length_c   1.000
_cell.angle_alpha   90.00
_cell.angle_beta   90.00
_cell.angle_gamma   90.00
#
_symmetry.space_group_name_H-M   'P 1'
#
loop_
_entity.id
_entity.type
_entity.pdbx_description
1 polymer ?
#
loop_
_entity_poly.entity_id
_entity_poly.type
_entity_poly.pdbx_seq_one_letter_code
_entity_poly.pdbx_strand_id
1 'polypeptide(L)'
;MNKVLILITFLFSTSVLANEYSYPDIAKRFGNSALTDQQVVKLKMEGECLVGLKKLNFKKQREFDPVAEWTNYRSISLLEQFSPCQVLVIMETAQKKLRASQQKPTDN
;
A
#
# COMPACT_ATOMS: atom_id res chain seq x y z
N MET A 1 41.63 -4.60 -21.81
CA MET A 1 40.38 -5.41 -21.83
C MET A 1 39.71 -5.58 -20.46
N ASN A 2 40.36 -5.32 -19.32
CA ASN A 2 39.76 -5.50 -17.98
C ASN A 2 38.67 -4.48 -17.58
N LYS A 3 38.60 -3.29 -18.20
CA LYS A 3 37.63 -2.25 -17.80
C LYS A 3 36.21 -2.50 -18.34
N VAL A 4 36.08 -3.20 -19.48
CA VAL A 4 34.77 -3.50 -20.10
C VAL A 4 34.08 -4.65 -19.37
N LEU A 5 34.84 -5.61 -18.84
CA LEU A 5 34.30 -6.75 -18.10
C LEU A 5 33.61 -6.33 -16.79
N ILE A 6 34.16 -5.32 -16.11
CA ILE A 6 33.64 -4.80 -14.83
C ILE A 6 32.29 -4.09 -15.02
N LEU A 7 32.09 -3.42 -16.17
CA LEU A 7 30.85 -2.68 -16.45
C LEU A 7 29.65 -3.61 -16.70
N ILE A 8 29.89 -4.77 -17.31
CA ILE A 8 28.84 -5.75 -17.64
C ILE A 8 28.35 -6.47 -16.38
N THR A 9 29.23 -6.76 -15.42
CA THR A 9 28.85 -7.38 -14.14
C THR A 9 28.01 -6.48 -13.24
N PHE A 10 28.13 -5.15 -13.35
CA PHE A 10 27.34 -4.21 -12.55
C PHE A 10 25.89 -4.10 -13.02
N LEU A 11 25.60 -4.42 -14.29
CA LEU A 11 24.25 -4.37 -14.86
C LEU A 11 23.37 -5.58 -14.48
N PHE A 12 23.95 -6.64 -13.91
CA PHE A 12 23.21 -7.85 -13.49
C PHE A 12 22.97 -7.95 -11.99
N SER A 13 23.40 -6.94 -11.22
CA SER A 13 23.19 -6.93 -9.77
C SER A 13 21.82 -6.35 -9.46
N THR A 14 20.95 -7.20 -8.89
CA THR A 14 19.75 -6.83 -8.12
C THR A 14 18.47 -6.51 -8.90
N SER A 15 17.95 -7.52 -9.60
CA SER A 15 16.50 -7.78 -9.53
C SER A 15 16.18 -8.30 -8.13
N VAL A 16 16.30 -7.44 -7.10
CA VAL A 16 15.65 -7.72 -5.82
C VAL A 16 14.17 -7.72 -6.15
N LEU A 17 13.61 -8.93 -6.31
CA LEU A 17 12.17 -9.13 -6.26
C LEU A 17 11.73 -8.45 -4.96
N ALA A 18 11.09 -7.30 -5.08
CA ALA A 18 10.35 -6.71 -3.97
C ALA A 18 9.40 -7.82 -3.54
N ASN A 19 9.71 -8.45 -2.40
CA ASN A 19 8.80 -9.38 -1.78
C ASN A 19 7.62 -8.51 -1.42
N GLU A 20 6.57 -8.51 -2.27
CA GLU A 20 5.42 -7.65 -2.05
C GLU A 20 4.85 -8.10 -0.71
N TYR A 21 5.02 -7.27 0.31
CA TYR A 21 4.44 -7.47 1.65
C TYR A 21 2.94 -7.20 1.57
N SER A 22 2.29 -7.84 0.59
CA SER A 22 0.87 -7.76 0.35
C SER A 22 0.16 -8.72 1.30
N TYR A 23 -1.04 -8.36 1.76
CA TYR A 23 -1.84 -9.28 2.55
C TYR A 23 -2.07 -10.63 1.83
N PRO A 24 -2.41 -10.69 0.52
CA PRO A 24 -2.54 -11.95 -0.20
C PRO A 24 -1.30 -12.86 -0.12
N ASP A 25 -0.09 -12.30 -0.21
CA ASP A 25 1.13 -13.08 -0.18
C ASP A 25 1.50 -13.53 1.23
N ILE A 26 1.17 -12.75 2.26
CA ILE A 26 1.29 -13.15 3.66
C ILE A 26 0.28 -14.26 3.99
N ALA A 27 -0.98 -14.10 3.59
CA ALA A 27 -2.05 -15.06 3.85
C ALA A 27 -1.75 -16.44 3.25
N LYS A 28 -1.18 -16.50 2.04
CA LYS A 28 -0.73 -17.77 1.41
C LYS A 28 0.30 -18.51 2.25
N ARG A 29 1.22 -17.80 2.90
CA ARG A 29 2.28 -18.40 3.75
C ARG A 29 1.76 -18.89 5.10
N PHE A 30 0.69 -18.25 5.61
CA PHE A 30 0.14 -18.50 6.95
C PHE A 30 -1.35 -18.85 6.90
N GLY A 31 -1.75 -19.77 6.00
CA GLY A 31 -3.15 -20.05 5.69
C GLY A 31 -4.06 -20.31 6.90
N ASN A 32 -3.56 -21.00 7.93
CA ASN A 32 -4.33 -21.29 9.16
C ASN A 32 -4.60 -20.06 10.04
N SER A 33 -3.89 -18.95 9.82
CA SER A 33 -4.01 -17.69 10.55
C SER A 33 -4.47 -16.54 9.66
N ALA A 34 -4.81 -16.82 8.40
CA ALA A 34 -5.32 -15.84 7.47
C ALA A 34 -6.71 -15.34 7.91
N LEU A 35 -7.01 -14.08 7.61
CA LEU A 35 -8.36 -13.53 7.73
C LEU A 35 -9.29 -14.28 6.77
N THR A 36 -10.54 -14.45 7.19
CA THR A 36 -11.59 -15.02 6.35
C THR A 36 -11.93 -14.08 5.20
N ASP A 37 -12.49 -14.61 4.11
CA ASP A 37 -12.90 -13.82 2.96
C ASP A 37 -13.87 -12.68 3.35
N GLN A 38 -14.79 -12.96 4.28
CA GLN A 38 -15.72 -11.96 4.79
C GLN A 38 -15.01 -10.83 5.55
N GLN A 39 -13.99 -11.15 6.35
CA GLN A 39 -13.17 -10.15 7.03
C GLN A 39 -12.41 -9.30 6.01
N VAL A 40 -11.83 -9.92 4.98
CA VAL A 40 -11.12 -9.20 3.91
C VAL A 40 -12.06 -8.23 3.17
N VAL A 41 -13.28 -8.65 2.84
CA VAL A 41 -14.27 -7.78 2.18
C VAL A 41 -14.65 -6.60 3.07
N LYS A 42 -14.89 -6.83 4.37
CA LYS A 42 -15.18 -5.76 5.32
C LYS A 42 -14.05 -4.74 5.38
N LEU A 43 -12.80 -5.20 5.49
CA LEU A 43 -11.63 -4.33 5.58
C LEU A 43 -11.35 -3.55 4.29
N LYS A 44 -11.65 -4.14 3.13
CA LYS A 44 -11.64 -3.43 1.85
C LYS A 44 -12.63 -2.28 1.85
N MET A 45 -13.86 -2.51 2.33
CA MET A 45 -14.87 -1.46 2.49
C MET A 45 -14.36 -0.33 3.40
N GLU A 46 -13.76 -0.66 4.54
CA GLU A 46 -13.14 0.35 5.42
C GLU A 46 -12.05 1.16 4.70
N GLY A 47 -11.21 0.50 3.89
CA GLY A 47 -10.21 1.15 3.04
C GLY A 47 -10.81 2.10 2.00
N GLU A 48 -11.97 1.77 1.42
CA GLU A 48 -12.70 2.66 0.52
C GLU A 48 -13.31 3.86 1.26
N CYS A 49 -13.93 3.62 2.42
CA CYS A 49 -14.46 4.69 3.30
C CYS A 49 -13.37 5.68 3.69
N LEU A 50 -12.17 5.17 3.98
CA LEU A 50 -11.01 6.00 4.33
C LEU A 50 -10.57 6.93 3.19
N VAL A 51 -10.69 6.49 1.93
CA VAL A 51 -10.49 7.37 0.76
C VAL A 51 -11.60 8.43 0.67
N GLY A 52 -12.84 8.06 0.95
CA GLY A 52 -13.97 8.99 1.05
C GLY A 52 -13.73 10.08 2.09
N LEU A 53 -13.30 9.69 3.30
CA LEU A 53 -12.93 10.63 4.37
C LEU A 53 -11.84 11.60 3.92
N LYS A 54 -10.79 11.14 3.24
CA LYS A 54 -9.76 12.02 2.67
C LYS A 54 -10.35 13.05 1.71
N LYS A 55 -11.22 12.62 0.78
CA LYS A 55 -11.86 13.52 -0.19
C LYS A 55 -12.75 14.57 0.47
N LEU A 56 -13.43 14.20 1.55
CA LEU A 56 -14.24 15.13 2.35
C LEU A 56 -13.38 16.12 3.14
N ASN A 57 -12.16 15.73 3.55
CA ASN A 57 -11.39 16.48 4.54
C ASN A 57 -10.56 17.66 4.00
N PHE A 58 -10.29 17.81 2.69
CA PHE A 58 -9.37 18.87 2.24
C PHE A 58 -9.73 19.57 0.93
N LYS A 59 -10.55 20.62 1.06
CA LYS A 59 -10.49 21.83 0.22
C LYS A 59 -9.35 22.80 0.64
N LYS A 60 -8.47 22.43 1.59
CA LYS A 60 -7.60 23.41 2.29
C LYS A 60 -6.17 23.03 2.70
N GLN A 61 -5.57 21.93 2.27
CA GLN A 61 -4.13 21.70 2.52
C GLN A 61 -3.40 21.36 1.22
N ARG A 62 -2.45 22.22 0.85
CA ARG A 62 -1.79 22.22 -0.46
C ARG A 62 -0.72 21.13 -0.61
N GLU A 63 -0.25 20.53 0.48
CA GLU A 63 0.76 19.49 0.42
C GLU A 63 0.44 18.44 1.49
N PHE A 64 -0.28 17.40 1.06
CA PHE A 64 -0.54 16.21 1.86
C PHE A 64 0.23 15.08 1.19
N ASP A 65 1.28 14.58 1.85
CA ASP A 65 2.00 13.39 1.42
C ASP A 65 1.28 12.14 1.99
N PRO A 66 0.49 11.43 1.16
CA PRO A 66 -0.32 10.32 1.62
C PRO A 66 0.51 9.08 1.97
N VAL A 67 1.81 9.05 1.71
CA VAL A 67 2.68 7.97 2.17
C VAL A 67 3.29 8.37 3.51
N ALA A 68 3.82 9.60 3.64
CA ALA A 68 4.48 10.05 4.86
C ALA A 68 3.54 10.24 6.06
N GLU A 69 2.35 10.83 5.87
CA GLU A 69 1.42 11.06 7.00
C GLU A 69 0.67 9.79 7.43
N TRP A 70 0.48 8.84 6.51
CA TRP A 70 -0.34 7.65 6.75
C TRP A 70 0.45 6.54 7.44
N THR A 71 1.73 6.42 7.08
CA THR A 71 2.64 5.45 7.69
C THR A 71 3.03 5.85 9.11
N ASN A 72 3.01 7.16 9.43
CA ASN A 72 3.55 7.67 10.69
C ASN A 72 2.48 8.09 11.71
N TYR A 73 1.37 8.70 11.31
CA TYR A 73 0.40 9.27 12.26
C TYR A 73 -0.89 8.44 12.44
N ARG A 74 -1.21 7.50 11.53
CA ARG A 74 -2.48 6.74 11.57
C ARG A 74 -2.35 5.22 11.55
N SER A 75 -1.22 4.68 11.13
CA SER A 75 -0.89 3.27 11.32
C SER A 75 -0.95 2.91 12.81
N ILE A 76 -0.41 3.75 13.70
CA ILE A 76 -0.46 3.56 15.16
C ILE A 76 -1.91 3.57 15.67
N SER A 77 -2.71 4.58 15.33
CA SER A 77 -4.13 4.65 15.78
C SER A 77 -5.01 3.54 15.20
N LEU A 78 -4.72 3.05 13.99
CA LEU A 78 -5.38 1.87 13.44
C LEU A 78 -4.89 0.59 14.13
N LEU A 79 -3.60 0.49 14.45
CA LEU A 79 -3.02 -0.64 15.18
C LEU A 79 -3.50 -0.73 16.63
N GLU A 80 -3.97 0.38 17.21
CA GLU A 80 -4.66 0.39 18.51
C GLU A 80 -6.04 -0.30 18.46
N GLN A 81 -6.69 -0.33 17.29
CA GLN A 81 -8.06 -0.85 17.10
C GLN A 81 -8.12 -2.14 16.28
N PHE A 82 -7.11 -2.39 15.46
CA PHE A 82 -7.06 -3.47 14.48
C PHE A 82 -5.68 -4.15 14.49
N SER A 83 -5.67 -5.45 14.20
CA SER A 83 -4.42 -6.21 14.05
C SER A 83 -3.62 -5.78 12.79
N PRO A 84 -2.30 -6.04 12.73
CA PRO A 84 -1.47 -5.64 11.60
C PRO A 84 -1.97 -6.08 10.23
N CYS A 85 -2.45 -7.32 10.09
CA CYS A 85 -3.01 -7.81 8.82
C CYS A 85 -4.30 -7.08 8.41
N GLN A 86 -5.11 -6.66 9.39
CA GLN A 86 -6.32 -5.89 9.13
C GLN A 86 -5.97 -4.48 8.65
N VAL A 87 -5.04 -3.82 9.34
CA VAL A 87 -4.52 -2.50 8.93
C VAL A 87 -3.92 -2.57 7.53
N LEU A 88 -3.15 -3.63 7.23
CA LEU A 88 -2.54 -3.83 5.93
C LEU A 88 -3.59 -3.88 4.79
N VAL A 89 -4.66 -4.67 4.95
CA VAL A 89 -5.74 -4.76 3.94
C VAL A 89 -6.45 -3.41 3.71
N ILE A 90 -6.74 -2.69 4.80
CA ILE A 90 -7.37 -1.35 4.74
C ILE A 90 -6.48 -0.40 3.94
N MET A 91 -5.19 -0.36 4.27
CA MET A 91 -4.22 0.56 3.71
C MET A 91 -3.90 0.27 2.25
N GLU A 92 -3.72 -1.00 1.88
CA GLU A 92 -3.54 -1.44 0.50
C GLU A 92 -4.73 -1.02 -0.38
N THR A 93 -5.95 -1.20 0.13
CA THR A 93 -7.17 -0.85 -0.60
C THR A 93 -7.26 0.66 -0.81
N ALA A 94 -7.00 1.44 0.24
CA ALA A 94 -7.00 2.89 0.17
C ALA A 94 -5.93 3.39 -0.83
N GLN A 95 -4.71 2.87 -0.76
CA GLN A 95 -3.61 3.26 -1.63
C GLN A 95 -3.92 2.94 -3.10
N LYS A 96 -4.47 1.75 -3.39
CA LYS A 96 -4.88 1.35 -4.75
C LYS A 96 -5.90 2.33 -5.33
N LYS A 97 -6.92 2.70 -4.54
CA LYS A 97 -7.98 3.63 -4.97
C LYS A 97 -7.44 5.06 -5.16
N LEU A 98 -6.52 5.51 -4.31
CA LEU A 98 -5.88 6.81 -4.46
C LEU A 98 -5.03 6.91 -5.72
N ARG A 99 -4.19 5.90 -6.00
CA ARG A 99 -3.39 5.83 -7.22
C ARG A 99 -4.26 5.85 -8.47
N ALA A 100 -5.34 5.05 -8.48
CA ALA A 100 -6.31 5.05 -9.58
C ALA A 100 -6.99 6.42 -9.78
N SER A 101 -7.27 7.16 -8.70
CA SER A 101 -7.84 8.50 -8.80
C SER A 101 -6.86 9.59 -9.26
N GLN A 102 -5.56 9.38 -9.06
CA GLN A 102 -4.48 10.28 -9.49
C GLN A 102 -4.02 10.01 -10.94
N GLN A 103 -4.30 8.84 -11.49
CA GLN A 103 -3.95 8.42 -12.85
C GLN A 103 -5.03 8.70 -13.90
N LYS A 104 -6.14 9.38 -13.56
CA LYS A 104 -7.12 9.80 -14.56
C LYS A 104 -6.47 10.89 -15.45
N PRO A 105 -6.28 10.66 -16.77
CA PRO A 105 -5.74 11.69 -17.64
C PRO A 105 -6.67 12.89 -17.66
N THR A 106 -6.10 14.08 -17.71
CA THR A 106 -6.74 15.25 -18.31
C THR A 106 -7.15 14.87 -19.73
N ASP A 107 -8.44 14.58 -19.92
CA ASP A 107 -9.08 14.62 -21.22
C ASP A 107 -9.04 16.09 -21.68
N ASN A 108 -8.11 16.40 -22.59
CA ASN A 108 -8.13 17.59 -23.44
C ASN A 108 -8.65 17.19 -24.82
#